data_AF-A0A945G458-F1
#
_entry.id   AF-A0A945G458-F1
#
_cell.length_a   1.000
_cell.length_b   1.000
_cell.length_c   1.000
_cell.angle_alpha   90.00
_cell.angle_beta   90.00
_cell.angle_gamma   90.00
#
_symmetry.space_group_name_H-M   'P 1'
#
loop_
_entity.id
_entity.type
_entity.pdbx_description
1 polymer ?
#
loop_
_entity_poly.entity_id
_entity_poly.type
_entity_poly.pdbx_seq_one_letter_code
_entity_poly.pdbx_strand_id
1 'polypeptide(L)'
;MRPIVLLLAGIFLNAGQSVQAQPYGDCHFHLLDFLQNGEFDNRDGAFPCNESGLMKDGRYFQLPYGERHRRLTGLIDVTEKHNIADVVVCGMPFVKKWAEDDFFLRPKYYLDSSSRVKAARDTDLQVAAAFMDYKRQFAGDKTQLDKLTRLHPFVCGLDTTDLGAVDLAIKRIREYPGVWEGLGELMSRHDDLTNLTTGERPRANHPSFIRLFKFAGRVSLPVSIHHNVAPISRNESELKQPLYLDEFLALLKNTVHDEANAANRPKVIWCHAGISRRIVVKNYRQTLERILDDYHENLYLDLSWVVLGAYVYKTLDEWVALIQKYPDNFLIGSDSVGKYSGIPMELKKYQALLSALPAETRSKVAYKNLASILDKSEAERHRKGFGKGGITLPHEFSLPENFGLEGLGKR
;
A
#
# COMPACT_ATOMS: atom_id res chain seq x y z
N MET A 1 -20.66 72.79 12.48
CA MET A 1 -19.94 71.49 12.60
C MET A 1 -20.67 70.49 11.73
N ARG A 2 -20.02 69.97 10.69
CA ARG A 2 -20.61 69.07 9.68
C ARG A 2 -20.57 67.62 10.17
N PRO A 3 -21.60 66.81 9.92
CA PRO A 3 -21.59 65.39 10.28
C PRO A 3 -20.71 64.61 9.28
N ILE A 4 -19.86 63.74 9.81
CA ILE A 4 -19.07 62.79 9.02
C ILE A 4 -19.89 61.52 8.86
N VAL A 5 -20.19 61.18 7.62
CA VAL A 5 -20.85 59.94 7.19
C VAL A 5 -19.79 58.82 7.23
N LEU A 6 -20.00 57.80 8.06
CA LEU A 6 -19.24 56.55 7.96
C LEU A 6 -19.88 55.65 6.88
N LEU A 7 -19.16 55.44 5.77
CA LEU A 7 -19.45 54.39 4.80
C LEU A 7 -19.14 53.03 5.44
N LEU A 8 -20.16 52.19 5.63
CA LEU A 8 -19.99 50.76 5.85
C LEU A 8 -19.71 50.08 4.50
N ALA A 9 -18.45 49.74 4.26
CA ALA A 9 -18.07 48.86 3.16
C ALA A 9 -18.48 47.43 3.53
N GLY A 10 -19.55 46.92 2.89
CA GLY A 10 -19.97 45.53 3.01
C GLY A 10 -18.92 44.62 2.36
N ILE A 11 -18.21 43.85 3.19
CA ILE A 11 -17.47 42.69 2.74
C ILE A 11 -18.51 41.59 2.50
N PHE A 12 -18.78 41.30 1.23
CA PHE A 12 -19.45 40.07 0.83
C PHE A 12 -18.58 38.89 1.25
N LEU A 13 -18.88 38.31 2.42
CA LEU A 13 -18.49 36.95 2.76
C LEU A 13 -19.26 36.04 1.79
N ASN A 14 -18.57 35.63 0.71
CA ASN A 14 -19.01 34.52 -0.10
C ASN A 14 -19.15 33.32 0.85
N ALA A 15 -20.39 32.92 1.12
CA ALA A 15 -20.71 31.72 1.87
C ALA A 15 -20.00 30.57 1.17
N GLY A 16 -18.90 30.10 1.77
CA GLY A 16 -18.14 28.97 1.24
C GLY A 16 -19.11 27.82 1.02
N GLN A 17 -19.20 27.36 -0.23
CA GLN A 17 -19.87 26.12 -0.55
C GLN A 17 -19.41 25.09 0.47
N SER A 18 -20.36 24.52 1.23
CA SER A 18 -20.08 23.37 2.08
C SER A 18 -19.49 22.30 1.15
N VAL A 19 -18.17 22.10 1.23
CA VAL A 19 -17.49 21.07 0.46
C VAL A 19 -18.11 19.77 0.92
N GLN A 20 -18.92 19.15 0.05
CA GLN A 20 -19.48 17.84 0.33
C GLN A 20 -18.31 16.90 0.66
N ALA A 21 -18.36 16.25 1.81
CA ALA A 21 -17.31 15.35 2.25
C ALA A 21 -17.10 14.27 1.19
N GLN A 22 -15.94 14.28 0.53
CA GLN A 22 -15.59 13.30 -0.48
C GLN A 22 -15.10 12.02 0.22
N PRO A 23 -15.28 10.85 -0.41
CA PRO A 23 -14.71 9.63 0.13
C PRO A 23 -13.18 9.65 0.04
N TYR A 24 -12.55 8.75 0.79
CA TYR A 24 -11.13 8.45 0.70
C TYR A 24 -10.91 7.07 0.06
N GLY A 25 -9.85 6.92 -0.72
CA GLY A 25 -9.30 5.63 -1.11
C GLY A 25 -8.01 5.39 -0.35
N ASP A 26 -7.95 4.34 0.46
CA ASP A 26 -6.75 3.96 1.22
C ASP A 26 -5.90 2.99 0.39
N CYS A 27 -4.85 3.49 -0.26
CA CYS A 27 -4.00 2.64 -1.09
C CYS A 27 -2.99 1.80 -0.30
N HIS A 28 -2.98 1.88 1.04
CA HIS A 28 -1.94 1.25 1.84
C HIS A 28 -2.45 0.90 3.26
N PHE A 29 -2.84 -0.35 3.47
CA PHE A 29 -3.18 -0.87 4.80
C PHE A 29 -2.61 -2.28 5.00
N HIS A 30 -2.04 -2.54 6.17
CA HIS A 30 -1.64 -3.88 6.58
C HIS A 30 -2.63 -4.45 7.60
N LEU A 31 -3.35 -5.50 7.21
CA LEU A 31 -4.32 -6.20 8.07
C LEU A 31 -3.65 -6.85 9.29
N LEU A 32 -2.37 -7.19 9.17
CA LEU A 32 -1.59 -7.88 10.18
C LEU A 32 -0.37 -7.05 10.59
N ASP A 33 0.12 -7.30 11.81
CA ASP A 33 1.31 -6.71 12.39
C ASP A 33 2.55 -7.62 12.23
N PHE A 34 3.68 -7.21 12.78
CA PHE A 34 4.93 -7.97 12.75
C PHE A 34 4.90 -9.26 13.60
N LEU A 35 3.81 -9.52 14.33
CA LEU A 35 3.53 -10.79 15.00
C LEU A 35 2.48 -11.60 14.26
N GLN A 36 2.08 -11.17 13.07
CA GLN A 36 1.10 -11.82 12.19
C GLN A 36 -0.30 -11.92 12.81
N ASN A 37 -0.64 -10.95 13.67
CA ASN A 37 -1.97 -10.76 14.22
C ASN A 37 -2.47 -9.35 13.92
N GLY A 38 -3.70 -9.03 14.27
CA GLY A 38 -4.25 -7.71 14.01
C GLY A 38 -5.61 -7.56 14.66
N GLU A 39 -6.06 -6.32 14.74
CA GLU A 39 -7.35 -5.91 15.26
C GLU A 39 -8.48 -6.73 14.62
N PHE A 40 -9.49 -7.07 15.41
CA PHE A 40 -10.68 -7.78 14.95
C PHE A 40 -11.90 -7.40 15.79
N ASP A 41 -13.08 -7.62 15.25
CA ASP A 41 -14.34 -7.38 15.95
C ASP A 41 -14.61 -8.45 17.01
N ASN A 42 -14.50 -8.06 18.28
CA ASN A 42 -14.83 -8.85 19.46
C ASN A 42 -15.86 -8.14 20.34
N ARG A 43 -16.72 -7.28 19.76
CA ARG A 43 -17.75 -6.54 20.53
C ARG A 43 -18.78 -7.46 21.18
N ASP A 44 -18.94 -8.67 20.67
CA ASP A 44 -19.77 -9.73 21.26
C ASP A 44 -19.10 -10.44 22.44
N GLY A 45 -17.82 -10.15 22.72
CA GLY A 45 -17.07 -10.76 23.82
C GLY A 45 -16.75 -12.24 23.63
N ALA A 46 -16.73 -12.74 22.38
CA ALA A 46 -16.50 -14.16 22.10
C ALA A 46 -15.10 -14.67 22.53
N PHE A 47 -14.10 -13.79 22.55
CA PHE A 47 -12.71 -14.12 22.88
C PHE A 47 -12.20 -13.39 24.13
N PRO A 48 -11.21 -13.96 24.85
CA PRO A 48 -10.69 -13.44 26.13
C PRO A 48 -9.75 -12.23 25.94
N CYS A 49 -10.24 -11.20 25.27
CA CYS A 49 -9.56 -9.95 24.95
C CYS A 49 -10.58 -8.81 24.90
N ASN A 50 -10.15 -7.56 24.71
CA ASN A 50 -11.09 -6.44 24.63
C ASN A 50 -11.90 -6.46 23.31
N GLU A 51 -12.77 -5.47 23.11
CA GLU A 51 -13.64 -5.36 21.93
C GLU A 51 -12.89 -5.29 20.59
N SER A 52 -11.63 -4.85 20.59
CA SER A 52 -10.77 -4.74 19.40
C SER A 52 -9.84 -5.96 19.22
N GLY A 53 -10.00 -7.00 20.05
CA GLY A 53 -9.14 -8.18 20.01
C GLY A 53 -7.80 -8.02 20.74
N LEU A 54 -7.56 -6.89 21.41
CA LEU A 54 -6.30 -6.59 22.10
C LEU A 54 -6.29 -7.23 23.50
N MET A 55 -5.22 -7.98 23.78
CA MET A 55 -4.98 -8.61 25.07
C MET A 55 -4.31 -7.64 26.06
N LYS A 56 -4.30 -7.99 27.35
CA LYS A 56 -3.71 -7.17 28.42
C LYS A 56 -2.21 -6.89 28.24
N ASP A 57 -1.49 -7.78 27.55
CA ASP A 57 -0.08 -7.61 27.22
C ASP A 57 0.16 -6.69 26.00
N GLY A 58 -0.93 -6.15 25.41
CA GLY A 58 -0.93 -5.29 24.24
C GLY A 58 -0.59 -6.00 22.93
N ARG A 59 -0.86 -7.31 22.82
CA ARG A 59 -0.81 -8.07 21.56
C ARG A 59 -2.23 -8.45 21.15
N TYR A 60 -2.47 -8.64 19.86
CA TYR A 60 -3.78 -9.11 19.40
C TYR A 60 -3.93 -10.62 19.62
N PHE A 61 -5.12 -11.04 20.03
CA PHE A 61 -5.46 -12.45 20.17
C PHE A 61 -5.43 -13.15 18.81
N GLN A 62 -4.92 -14.38 18.79
CA GLN A 62 -4.85 -15.18 17.57
C GLN A 62 -6.19 -15.85 17.30
N LEU A 63 -6.92 -15.35 16.30
CA LEU A 63 -8.21 -15.93 15.91
C LEU A 63 -8.07 -17.40 15.45
N PRO A 64 -8.92 -18.30 15.95
CA PRO A 64 -8.91 -19.70 15.52
C PRO A 64 -9.47 -19.86 14.10
N TYR A 65 -9.40 -21.09 13.58
CA TYR A 65 -10.01 -21.42 12.30
C TYR A 65 -11.50 -21.07 12.31
N GLY A 66 -11.92 -20.35 11.28
CA GLY A 66 -13.31 -20.01 11.03
C GLY A 66 -13.75 -18.64 11.51
N GLU A 67 -12.95 -17.99 12.36
CA GLU A 67 -13.29 -16.75 13.04
C GLU A 67 -12.55 -15.53 12.46
N ARG A 68 -11.70 -15.72 11.45
CA ARG A 68 -10.88 -14.65 10.86
C ARG A 68 -11.70 -13.59 10.13
N HIS A 69 -12.96 -13.89 9.78
CA HIS A 69 -13.89 -12.91 9.20
C HIS A 69 -14.03 -11.66 10.06
N ARG A 70 -13.86 -11.78 11.38
CA ARG A 70 -13.97 -10.68 12.35
C ARG A 70 -13.01 -9.52 12.07
N ARG A 71 -11.87 -9.80 11.44
CA ARG A 71 -10.95 -8.74 10.96
C ARG A 71 -11.60 -7.88 9.88
N LEU A 72 -12.24 -8.53 8.92
CA LEU A 72 -12.93 -7.84 7.83
C LEU A 72 -14.22 -7.18 8.30
N THR A 73 -14.95 -7.78 9.25
CA THR A 73 -16.13 -7.13 9.87
C THR A 73 -15.75 -5.78 10.47
N GLY A 74 -14.71 -5.73 11.32
CA GLY A 74 -14.27 -4.48 11.93
C GLY A 74 -13.71 -3.47 10.92
N LEU A 75 -12.93 -3.94 9.94
CA LEU A 75 -12.42 -3.08 8.86
C LEU A 75 -13.56 -2.47 8.03
N ILE A 76 -14.56 -3.26 7.64
CA ILE A 76 -15.72 -2.79 6.88
C ILE A 76 -16.51 -1.75 7.66
N ASP A 77 -16.76 -1.98 8.96
CA ASP A 77 -17.42 -0.99 9.82
C ASP A 77 -16.67 0.36 9.83
N VAL A 78 -15.34 0.32 9.86
CA VAL A 78 -14.51 1.54 9.73
C VAL A 78 -14.68 2.19 8.36
N THR A 79 -14.66 1.41 7.27
CA THR A 79 -14.84 1.98 5.92
C THR A 79 -16.19 2.64 5.74
N GLU A 80 -17.28 2.03 6.23
CA GLU A 80 -18.64 2.56 6.13
C GLU A 80 -18.79 3.82 6.98
N LYS A 81 -18.33 3.78 8.24
CA LYS A 81 -18.45 4.90 9.17
C LYS A 81 -17.67 6.14 8.74
N HIS A 82 -16.55 5.95 8.04
CA HIS A 82 -15.62 7.02 7.69
C HIS A 82 -15.58 7.34 6.19
N ASN A 83 -16.55 6.84 5.42
CA ASN A 83 -16.69 7.08 3.98
C ASN A 83 -15.40 6.74 3.20
N ILE A 84 -14.85 5.56 3.47
CA ILE A 84 -13.70 5.03 2.74
C ILE A 84 -14.25 4.15 1.62
N ALA A 85 -13.94 4.51 0.38
CA ALA A 85 -14.44 3.87 -0.82
C ALA A 85 -13.76 2.51 -1.03
N ASP A 86 -12.44 2.53 -1.09
CA ASP A 86 -11.57 1.42 -1.46
C ASP A 86 -10.39 1.33 -0.49
N VAL A 87 -9.98 0.12 -0.12
CA VAL A 87 -8.83 -0.17 0.75
C VAL A 87 -7.98 -1.25 0.11
N VAL A 88 -6.72 -0.96 -0.18
CA VAL A 88 -5.73 -1.99 -0.51
C VAL A 88 -5.30 -2.69 0.77
N VAL A 89 -5.54 -3.99 0.84
CA VAL A 89 -5.34 -4.81 2.05
C VAL A 89 -4.16 -5.75 1.85
N CYS A 90 -3.08 -5.49 2.56
CA CYS A 90 -1.90 -6.35 2.58
C CYS A 90 -1.87 -7.18 3.87
N GLY A 91 -1.19 -8.32 3.86
CA GLY A 91 -0.65 -8.91 5.09
C GLY A 91 0.50 -8.05 5.63
N MET A 92 1.36 -8.62 6.48
CA MET A 92 2.65 -8.02 6.82
C MET A 92 3.76 -8.94 6.26
N PRO A 93 4.57 -8.48 5.28
CA PRO A 93 5.57 -9.32 4.59
C PRO A 93 6.61 -9.98 5.51
N PHE A 94 6.77 -9.46 6.73
CA PHE A 94 7.76 -9.92 7.69
C PHE A 94 7.16 -10.26 9.06
N VAL A 95 7.74 -11.28 9.70
CA VAL A 95 7.52 -11.58 11.12
C VAL A 95 8.77 -11.23 11.91
N LYS A 96 8.60 -10.55 13.05
CA LYS A 96 9.70 -10.22 13.95
C LYS A 96 10.10 -11.47 14.74
N LYS A 97 11.39 -11.84 14.67
CA LYS A 97 11.94 -12.90 15.50
C LYS A 97 11.92 -12.44 16.96
N TRP A 98 11.54 -13.35 17.86
CA TRP A 98 11.87 -13.24 19.27
C TRP A 98 13.13 -14.09 19.51
N ALA A 99 14.27 -13.43 19.70
CA ALA A 99 15.53 -14.14 19.95
C ALA A 99 15.68 -14.48 21.44
N GLU A 100 16.55 -15.44 21.74
CA GLU A 100 16.80 -15.93 23.09
C GLU A 100 17.38 -14.85 24.01
N ASP A 101 18.12 -13.89 23.43
CA ASP A 101 18.69 -12.73 24.10
C ASP A 101 17.73 -11.53 24.24
N ASP A 102 16.51 -11.60 23.68
CA ASP A 102 15.43 -10.63 23.91
C ASP A 102 14.58 -11.02 25.14
N PHE A 103 15.24 -11.40 26.24
CA PHE A 103 14.58 -11.96 27.45
C PHE A 103 13.82 -10.91 28.28
N PHE A 104 14.16 -9.62 28.15
CA PHE A 104 13.54 -8.54 28.92
C PHE A 104 12.16 -8.14 28.39
N LEU A 105 11.92 -8.26 27.07
CA LEU A 105 10.64 -7.96 26.45
C LEU A 105 10.54 -8.62 25.07
N ARG A 106 9.54 -9.49 24.87
CA ARG A 106 9.23 -10.01 23.53
C ARG A 106 8.80 -8.88 22.59
N PRO A 107 9.53 -8.62 21.49
CA PRO A 107 9.27 -7.49 20.59
C PRO A 107 7.91 -7.64 19.90
N LYS A 108 7.29 -6.50 19.55
CA LYS A 108 6.03 -6.43 18.78
C LYS A 108 6.24 -5.76 17.43
N TYR A 109 7.07 -4.73 17.39
CA TYR A 109 7.43 -3.98 16.19
C TYR A 109 8.86 -4.29 15.74
N TYR A 110 9.18 -3.98 14.48
CA TYR A 110 10.51 -4.31 13.95
C TYR A 110 11.65 -3.57 14.64
N LEU A 111 11.40 -2.37 15.18
CA LEU A 111 12.40 -1.57 15.91
C LEU A 111 12.50 -1.88 17.41
N ASP A 112 11.64 -2.73 17.97
CA ASP A 112 11.62 -2.98 19.42
C ASP A 112 12.89 -3.70 19.93
N SER A 113 13.63 -4.37 19.04
CA SER A 113 14.89 -5.02 19.36
C SER A 113 15.79 -5.16 18.14
N SER A 114 17.04 -5.58 18.33
CA SER A 114 17.98 -5.90 17.24
C SER A 114 17.70 -7.24 16.55
N SER A 115 16.72 -8.01 17.04
CA SER A 115 16.34 -9.30 16.44
C SER A 115 15.99 -9.17 14.97
N ARG A 116 16.36 -10.20 14.21
CA ARG A 116 16.08 -10.25 12.78
C ARG A 116 14.58 -10.35 12.50
N VAL A 117 14.20 -10.02 11.27
CA VAL A 117 12.89 -10.37 10.72
C VAL A 117 13.03 -11.57 9.78
N LYS A 118 11.93 -12.29 9.59
CA LYS A 118 11.81 -13.42 8.66
C LYS A 118 10.66 -13.16 7.70
N ALA A 119 10.78 -13.63 6.46
CA ALA A 119 9.67 -13.55 5.50
C ALA A 119 8.46 -14.30 6.08
N ALA A 120 7.32 -13.62 6.13
CA ALA A 120 6.07 -14.17 6.65
C ALA A 120 5.27 -14.82 5.51
N ARG A 121 5.76 -15.98 5.03
CA ARG A 121 5.16 -16.70 3.88
C ARG A 121 3.68 -17.08 4.04
N ASP A 122 3.20 -17.13 5.28
CA ASP A 122 1.80 -17.47 5.61
C ASP A 122 0.92 -16.24 5.84
N THR A 123 1.46 -15.02 5.73
CA THR A 123 0.67 -13.78 5.91
C THR A 123 -0.49 -13.72 4.92
N ASP A 124 -0.23 -14.11 3.67
CA ASP A 124 -1.23 -14.14 2.60
C ASP A 124 -2.30 -15.20 2.86
N LEU A 125 -1.95 -16.33 3.49
CA LEU A 125 -2.91 -17.35 3.89
C LEU A 125 -3.90 -16.81 4.93
N GLN A 126 -3.41 -16.01 5.88
CA GLN A 126 -4.26 -15.40 6.91
C GLN A 126 -5.20 -14.35 6.33
N VAL A 127 -4.72 -13.53 5.38
CA VAL A 127 -5.56 -12.57 4.65
C VAL A 127 -6.63 -13.32 3.84
N ALA A 128 -6.23 -14.27 2.98
CA ALA A 128 -7.17 -15.02 2.17
C ALA A 128 -8.20 -15.79 3.03
N ALA A 129 -7.75 -16.42 4.12
CA ALA A 129 -8.64 -17.11 5.04
C ALA A 129 -9.65 -16.17 5.71
N ALA A 130 -9.30 -14.90 5.97
CA ALA A 130 -10.26 -13.92 6.47
C ALA A 130 -11.37 -13.63 5.44
N PHE A 131 -11.02 -13.49 4.15
CA PHE A 131 -12.01 -13.33 3.07
C PHE A 131 -12.87 -14.58 2.89
N MET A 132 -12.28 -15.77 2.95
CA MET A 132 -13.02 -17.03 2.84
C MET A 132 -13.96 -17.26 4.02
N ASP A 133 -13.48 -17.02 5.25
CA ASP A 133 -14.31 -17.12 6.45
C ASP A 133 -15.45 -16.10 6.41
N TYR A 134 -15.22 -14.88 5.89
CA TYR A 134 -16.27 -13.86 5.74
C TYR A 134 -17.33 -14.28 4.74
N LYS A 135 -16.91 -14.75 3.56
CA LYS A 135 -17.84 -15.28 2.55
C LYS A 135 -18.68 -16.44 3.09
N ARG A 136 -18.08 -17.31 3.90
CA ARG A 136 -18.81 -18.43 4.55
C ARG A 136 -19.78 -17.92 5.61
N GLN A 137 -19.33 -17.03 6.50
CA GLN A 137 -20.12 -16.51 7.61
C GLN A 137 -21.38 -15.78 7.11
N PHE A 138 -21.26 -15.04 6.00
CA PHE A 138 -22.33 -14.21 5.45
C PHE A 138 -22.88 -14.76 4.12
N ALA A 139 -22.75 -16.07 3.86
CA ALA A 139 -23.16 -16.69 2.59
C ALA A 139 -24.62 -16.43 2.19
N GLY A 140 -25.51 -16.24 3.17
CA GLY A 140 -26.92 -15.92 2.97
C GLY A 140 -27.27 -14.43 2.91
N ASP A 141 -26.29 -13.54 3.10
CA ASP A 141 -26.49 -12.08 3.15
C ASP A 141 -25.71 -11.39 2.03
N LYS A 142 -26.34 -11.27 0.86
CA LYS A 142 -25.74 -10.63 -0.29
C LYS A 142 -25.31 -9.19 -0.01
N THR A 143 -26.11 -8.43 0.75
CA THR A 143 -25.79 -7.04 1.09
C THR A 143 -24.49 -6.97 1.87
N GLN A 144 -24.30 -7.88 2.82
CA GLN A 144 -23.06 -7.96 3.60
C GLN A 144 -21.87 -8.43 2.75
N LEU A 145 -22.07 -9.39 1.84
CA LEU A 145 -21.03 -9.84 0.91
C LEU A 145 -20.59 -8.74 -0.06
N ASP A 146 -21.53 -7.92 -0.55
CA ASP A 146 -21.25 -6.82 -1.47
C ASP A 146 -20.31 -5.76 -0.84
N LYS A 147 -20.24 -5.68 0.51
CA LYS A 147 -19.29 -4.80 1.20
C LYS A 147 -17.83 -5.18 0.97
N LEU A 148 -17.53 -6.44 0.62
CA LEU A 148 -16.17 -6.88 0.29
C LEU A 148 -15.61 -6.20 -0.96
N THR A 149 -16.46 -5.62 -1.82
CA THR A 149 -16.02 -4.89 -3.03
C THR A 149 -15.16 -3.67 -2.72
N ARG A 150 -15.16 -3.19 -1.47
CA ARG A 150 -14.33 -2.10 -0.96
C ARG A 150 -12.91 -2.52 -0.60
N LEU A 151 -12.63 -3.82 -0.53
CA LEU A 151 -11.39 -4.36 0.01
C LEU A 151 -10.65 -5.12 -1.08
N HIS A 152 -9.43 -4.68 -1.39
CA HIS A 152 -8.63 -5.18 -2.50
C HIS A 152 -7.39 -5.90 -1.95
N PRO A 153 -7.42 -7.23 -1.75
CA PRO A 153 -6.33 -7.94 -1.10
C PRO A 153 -5.14 -8.12 -2.04
N PHE A 154 -3.95 -7.76 -1.58
CA PHE A 154 -2.70 -7.87 -2.33
C PHE A 154 -1.79 -8.94 -1.71
N VAL A 155 -1.13 -9.75 -2.55
CA VAL A 155 -0.17 -10.77 -2.11
C VAL A 155 1.14 -10.10 -1.72
N CYS A 156 1.59 -10.24 -0.48
CA CYS A 156 2.75 -9.53 0.05
C CYS A 156 3.82 -10.42 0.70
N GLY A 157 3.49 -11.67 1.06
CA GLY A 157 4.35 -12.60 1.79
C GLY A 157 5.48 -13.24 0.97
N LEU A 158 6.08 -12.48 0.05
CA LEU A 158 7.06 -12.95 -0.92
C LEU A 158 8.49 -12.56 -0.50
N ASP A 159 9.43 -13.50 -0.61
CA ASP A 159 10.86 -13.19 -0.51
C ASP A 159 11.33 -12.61 -1.85
N THR A 160 11.50 -11.30 -1.92
CA THR A 160 11.84 -10.58 -3.15
C THR A 160 13.30 -10.76 -3.60
N THR A 161 14.05 -11.61 -2.91
CA THR A 161 15.38 -12.09 -3.33
C THR A 161 15.33 -13.51 -3.93
N ASP A 162 14.20 -14.22 -3.80
CA ASP A 162 14.01 -15.55 -4.35
C ASP A 162 13.49 -15.47 -5.79
N LEU A 163 14.18 -16.04 -6.78
CA LEU A 163 13.68 -16.11 -8.16
C LEU A 163 12.35 -16.87 -8.27
N GLY A 164 12.08 -17.78 -7.32
CA GLY A 164 10.83 -18.52 -7.17
C GLY A 164 9.70 -17.74 -6.49
N ALA A 165 9.89 -16.47 -6.13
CA ALA A 165 8.85 -15.63 -5.54
C ALA A 165 7.60 -15.51 -6.44
N VAL A 166 7.81 -15.49 -7.76
CA VAL A 166 6.71 -15.48 -8.75
C VAL A 166 5.90 -16.77 -8.70
N ASP A 167 6.55 -17.91 -8.49
CA ASP A 167 5.90 -19.21 -8.36
C ASP A 167 5.08 -19.30 -7.07
N LEU A 168 5.58 -18.71 -5.98
CA LEU A 168 4.81 -18.57 -4.75
C LEU A 168 3.58 -17.66 -4.94
N ALA A 169 3.70 -16.54 -5.67
CA ALA A 169 2.56 -15.69 -5.99
C ALA A 169 1.50 -16.46 -6.81
N ILE A 170 1.93 -17.18 -7.86
CA ILE A 170 1.06 -18.06 -8.66
C ILE A 170 0.39 -19.13 -7.79
N LYS A 171 1.14 -19.73 -6.85
CA LYS A 171 0.59 -20.70 -5.91
C LYS A 171 -0.50 -20.09 -5.03
N ARG A 172 -0.30 -18.90 -4.44
CA ARG A 172 -1.32 -18.22 -3.62
C ARG A 172 -2.58 -17.88 -4.42
N ILE A 173 -2.41 -17.49 -5.68
CA ILE A 173 -3.53 -17.26 -6.59
C ILE A 173 -4.30 -18.55 -6.87
N ARG A 174 -3.61 -19.67 -7.08
CA ARG A 174 -4.23 -20.98 -7.32
C ARG A 174 -4.93 -21.56 -6.09
N GLU A 175 -4.37 -21.34 -4.90
CA GLU A 175 -4.98 -21.78 -3.64
C GLU A 175 -6.26 -21.00 -3.32
N TYR A 176 -6.32 -19.71 -3.71
CA TYR A 176 -7.45 -18.82 -3.46
C TYR A 176 -7.87 -18.04 -4.72
N PRO A 177 -8.42 -18.73 -5.73
CA PRO A 177 -8.83 -18.09 -6.98
C PRO A 177 -9.96 -17.10 -6.72
N GLY A 178 -9.90 -15.94 -7.37
CA GLY A 178 -10.90 -14.88 -7.23
C GLY A 178 -10.78 -14.04 -5.97
N VAL A 179 -9.72 -14.23 -5.16
CA VAL A 179 -9.45 -13.39 -3.97
C VAL A 179 -8.54 -12.23 -4.33
N TRP A 180 -7.37 -12.50 -4.89
CA TRP A 180 -6.29 -11.52 -5.00
C TRP A 180 -6.50 -10.49 -6.10
N GLU A 181 -6.19 -9.22 -5.83
CA GLU A 181 -6.38 -8.12 -6.77
C GLU A 181 -5.11 -7.36 -7.12
N GLY A 182 -4.00 -7.64 -6.42
CA GLY A 182 -2.69 -7.05 -6.70
C GLY A 182 -1.54 -7.80 -6.02
N LEU A 183 -0.33 -7.27 -6.20
CA LEU A 183 0.86 -7.71 -5.45
C LEU A 183 1.36 -6.57 -4.57
N GLY A 184 1.66 -6.85 -3.33
CA GLY A 184 2.35 -5.97 -2.42
C GLY A 184 1.68 -5.82 -1.06
N GLU A 185 2.25 -5.07 -0.13
CA GLU A 185 3.50 -4.31 -0.30
C GLU A 185 4.72 -5.23 -0.50
N LEU A 186 5.37 -5.15 -1.66
CA LEU A 186 6.57 -5.91 -1.94
C LEU A 186 7.78 -5.19 -1.36
N MET A 187 8.44 -5.82 -0.40
CA MET A 187 9.53 -5.22 0.35
C MET A 187 10.83 -5.19 -0.45
N SER A 188 11.34 -3.99 -0.73
CA SER A 188 12.67 -3.74 -1.29
C SER A 188 13.59 -3.12 -0.23
N ARG A 189 14.41 -2.12 -0.61
CA ARG A 189 15.14 -1.27 0.33
C ARG A 189 14.15 -0.59 1.28
N HIS A 190 14.36 -0.76 2.57
CA HIS A 190 13.62 -0.17 3.67
C HIS A 190 14.62 0.20 4.76
N ASP A 191 14.39 1.30 5.47
CA ASP A 191 15.32 1.97 6.39
C ASP A 191 16.15 1.04 7.31
N ASP A 192 15.73 0.79 8.54
CA ASP A 192 16.32 -0.20 9.43
C ASP A 192 15.93 -1.61 9.01
N LEU A 193 14.73 -1.79 8.46
CA LEU A 193 14.14 -3.10 8.20
C LEU A 193 14.97 -3.94 7.22
N THR A 194 15.57 -3.34 6.17
CA THR A 194 16.49 -4.08 5.27
C THR A 194 17.70 -4.62 6.02
N ASN A 195 18.18 -3.95 7.06
CA ASN A 195 19.29 -4.47 7.86
C ASN A 195 18.85 -5.57 8.82
N LEU A 196 17.56 -5.68 9.14
CA LEU A 196 17.02 -6.73 10.00
C LEU A 196 16.67 -8.01 9.24
N THR A 197 16.61 -7.99 7.91
CA THR A 197 16.38 -9.22 7.13
C THR A 197 17.54 -10.22 7.28
N THR A 198 17.28 -11.48 6.98
CA THR A 198 18.32 -12.52 6.91
C THR A 198 18.52 -12.98 5.49
N GLY A 199 19.77 -13.27 5.11
CA GLY A 199 20.10 -13.69 3.75
C GLY A 199 20.47 -12.52 2.85
N GLU A 200 20.14 -12.62 1.57
CA GLU A 200 20.33 -11.54 0.61
C GLU A 200 19.45 -10.32 0.97
N ARG A 201 19.96 -9.12 0.71
CA ARG A 201 19.22 -7.88 0.97
C ARG A 201 18.42 -7.49 -0.27
N PRO A 202 17.11 -7.24 -0.14
CA PRO A 202 16.28 -6.90 -1.28
C PRO A 202 16.68 -5.54 -1.88
N ARG A 203 16.56 -5.46 -3.22
CA ARG A 203 16.85 -4.27 -4.05
C ARG A 203 15.95 -4.29 -5.28
N ALA A 204 15.49 -3.14 -5.75
CA ALA A 204 14.41 -3.08 -6.75
C ALA A 204 14.82 -3.69 -8.10
N ASN A 205 16.08 -3.57 -8.52
CA ASN A 205 16.59 -4.21 -9.74
C ASN A 205 17.09 -5.65 -9.53
N HIS A 206 16.70 -6.31 -8.44
CA HIS A 206 16.94 -7.74 -8.29
C HIS A 206 16.12 -8.51 -9.35
N PRO A 207 16.66 -9.57 -10.00
CA PRO A 207 15.92 -10.32 -11.00
C PRO A 207 14.58 -10.91 -10.53
N SER A 208 14.45 -11.25 -9.26
CA SER A 208 13.17 -11.68 -8.67
C SER A 208 12.09 -10.58 -8.79
N PHE A 209 12.42 -9.31 -8.50
CA PHE A 209 11.50 -8.20 -8.70
C PHE A 209 11.11 -8.03 -10.16
N ILE A 210 12.06 -8.16 -11.09
CA ILE A 210 11.78 -8.09 -12.53
C ILE A 210 10.78 -9.19 -12.94
N ARG A 211 10.98 -10.43 -12.47
CA ARG A 211 10.04 -11.55 -12.66
C ARG A 211 8.64 -11.22 -12.12
N LEU A 212 8.55 -10.74 -10.89
CA LEU A 212 7.29 -10.39 -10.25
C LEU A 212 6.54 -9.28 -11.00
N PHE A 213 7.24 -8.22 -11.40
CA PHE A 213 6.64 -7.08 -12.11
C PHE A 213 6.20 -7.44 -13.53
N LYS A 214 7.01 -8.21 -14.27
CA LYS A 214 6.60 -8.74 -15.58
C LYS A 214 5.40 -9.67 -15.46
N PHE A 215 5.37 -10.54 -14.44
CA PHE A 215 4.21 -11.40 -14.17
C PHE A 215 2.97 -10.55 -13.88
N ALA A 216 3.08 -9.59 -12.96
CA ALA A 216 1.97 -8.70 -12.60
C ALA A 216 1.42 -7.94 -13.82
N GLY A 217 2.28 -7.39 -14.66
CA GLY A 217 1.87 -6.77 -15.91
C GLY A 217 1.21 -7.75 -16.89
N ARG A 218 1.77 -8.97 -17.05
CA ARG A 218 1.19 -10.03 -17.89
C ARG A 218 -0.23 -10.39 -17.48
N VAL A 219 -0.51 -10.46 -16.18
CA VAL A 219 -1.84 -10.82 -15.63
C VAL A 219 -2.69 -9.64 -15.17
N SER A 220 -2.23 -8.41 -15.40
CA SER A 220 -2.91 -7.16 -15.02
C SER A 220 -3.23 -7.06 -13.53
N LEU A 221 -2.21 -7.28 -12.71
CA LEU A 221 -2.21 -6.97 -11.29
C LEU A 221 -1.43 -5.66 -11.06
N PRO A 222 -2.01 -4.66 -10.38
CA PRO A 222 -1.24 -3.55 -9.82
C PRO A 222 -0.25 -4.06 -8.78
N VAL A 223 0.88 -3.36 -8.65
CA VAL A 223 1.96 -3.73 -7.73
C VAL A 223 2.29 -2.56 -6.81
N SER A 224 2.23 -2.76 -5.49
CA SER A 224 2.79 -1.82 -4.52
C SER A 224 4.18 -2.28 -4.07
N ILE A 225 5.13 -1.35 -4.01
CA ILE A 225 6.53 -1.61 -3.65
C ILE A 225 7.04 -0.60 -2.62
N HIS A 226 7.58 -1.11 -1.51
CA HIS A 226 8.42 -0.32 -0.62
C HIS A 226 9.82 -0.26 -1.20
N HIS A 227 10.26 0.89 -1.68
CA HIS A 227 11.65 1.07 -2.07
C HIS A 227 12.19 2.44 -1.67
N ASN A 228 13.03 2.45 -0.66
CA ASN A 228 13.68 3.66 -0.18
C ASN A 228 14.70 4.18 -1.17
N VAL A 229 14.62 5.48 -1.45
CA VAL A 229 15.43 6.13 -2.46
C VAL A 229 16.90 6.34 -2.04
N ALA A 230 17.17 6.26 -0.73
CA ALA A 230 18.49 6.53 -0.16
C ALA A 230 18.74 5.71 1.13
N PRO A 231 20.01 5.57 1.56
CA PRO A 231 20.35 5.04 2.87
C PRO A 231 19.87 5.95 4.02
N ILE A 232 19.93 5.41 5.23
CA ILE A 232 19.49 6.08 6.45
C ILE A 232 20.34 7.33 6.76
N SER A 233 19.69 8.36 7.25
CA SER A 233 20.22 9.60 7.79
C SER A 233 20.24 9.48 9.31
N ARG A 234 21.33 9.88 9.98
CA ARG A 234 21.43 9.79 11.44
C ARG A 234 20.56 10.82 12.15
N ASN A 235 20.23 11.92 11.47
CA ASN A 235 19.33 12.97 11.93
C ASN A 235 18.80 13.76 10.73
N GLU A 236 17.90 14.71 11.00
CA GLU A 236 17.23 15.51 9.96
C GLU A 236 18.17 16.43 9.18
N SER A 237 19.35 16.75 9.73
CA SER A 237 20.35 17.61 9.09
C SER A 237 21.29 16.84 8.16
N GLU A 238 21.33 15.51 8.25
CA GLU A 238 22.19 14.68 7.39
C GLU A 238 21.51 14.38 6.05
N LEU A 239 21.71 15.25 5.08
CA LEU A 239 21.20 15.08 3.72
C LEU A 239 21.89 13.91 3.00
N LYS A 240 21.11 13.10 2.30
CA LYS A 240 21.56 12.01 1.44
C LYS A 240 21.31 12.31 -0.02
N GLN A 241 22.21 11.80 -0.87
CA GLN A 241 21.92 11.62 -2.28
C GLN A 241 20.97 10.42 -2.44
N PRO A 242 20.12 10.40 -3.49
CA PRO A 242 19.20 9.31 -3.79
C PRO A 242 19.95 8.07 -4.34
N LEU A 243 20.88 7.52 -3.57
CA LEU A 243 21.83 6.49 -4.01
C LEU A 243 21.18 5.15 -4.40
N TYR A 244 19.95 4.89 -3.99
CA TYR A 244 19.21 3.68 -4.35
C TYR A 244 18.22 3.92 -5.50
N LEU A 245 18.03 5.17 -5.94
CA LEU A 245 17.08 5.50 -7.01
C LEU A 245 17.35 4.74 -8.31
N ASP A 246 18.62 4.57 -8.69
CA ASP A 246 18.97 3.83 -9.90
C ASP A 246 18.54 2.35 -9.84
N GLU A 247 18.43 1.76 -8.64
CA GLU A 247 17.87 0.41 -8.48
C GLU A 247 16.39 0.40 -8.87
N PHE A 248 15.62 1.42 -8.48
CA PHE A 248 14.20 1.55 -8.81
C PHE A 248 13.99 1.94 -10.29
N LEU A 249 14.75 2.88 -10.82
CA LEU A 249 14.68 3.26 -12.23
C LEU A 249 15.04 2.10 -13.15
N ALA A 250 16.02 1.28 -12.78
CA ALA A 250 16.31 0.07 -13.53
C ALA A 250 15.13 -0.92 -13.52
N LEU A 251 14.41 -1.07 -12.41
CA LEU A 251 13.19 -1.90 -12.37
C LEU A 251 12.12 -1.37 -13.32
N LEU A 252 11.80 -0.07 -13.25
CA LEU A 252 10.82 0.57 -14.13
C LEU A 252 11.24 0.47 -15.60
N LYS A 253 12.52 0.72 -15.91
CA LYS A 253 13.05 0.57 -17.26
C LYS A 253 12.82 -0.85 -17.79
N ASN A 254 13.19 -1.88 -17.03
CA ASN A 254 13.10 -3.28 -17.47
C ASN A 254 11.66 -3.80 -17.60
N THR A 255 10.70 -3.20 -16.90
CA THR A 255 9.32 -3.74 -16.78
C THR A 255 8.26 -2.85 -17.41
N VAL A 256 8.56 -1.58 -17.64
CA VAL A 256 7.66 -0.60 -18.27
C VAL A 256 8.23 -0.15 -19.61
N HIS A 257 9.41 0.48 -19.61
CA HIS A 257 9.98 1.09 -20.83
C HIS A 257 10.38 0.04 -21.87
N ASP A 258 11.13 -0.97 -21.45
CA ASP A 258 11.64 -2.04 -22.31
C ASP A 258 10.58 -3.13 -22.59
N GLU A 259 9.41 -3.05 -21.95
CA GLU A 259 8.28 -3.92 -22.24
C GLU A 259 7.55 -3.44 -23.51
N ALA A 260 7.73 -4.22 -24.59
CA ALA A 260 7.22 -3.92 -25.91
C ALA A 260 5.69 -3.96 -25.99
N ASN A 261 5.04 -4.85 -25.22
CA ASN A 261 3.59 -4.89 -25.18
C ASN A 261 3.08 -3.98 -24.07
N ALA A 262 2.54 -2.82 -24.45
CA ALA A 262 1.98 -1.85 -23.49
C ALA A 262 0.93 -2.46 -22.54
N ALA A 263 0.16 -3.46 -22.99
CA ALA A 263 -0.81 -4.16 -22.15
C ALA A 263 -0.16 -5.04 -21.07
N ASN A 264 1.12 -5.36 -21.18
CA ASN A 264 1.90 -6.10 -20.18
C ASN A 264 2.73 -5.19 -19.26
N ARG A 265 2.61 -3.86 -19.37
CA ARG A 265 3.30 -2.95 -18.45
C ARG A 265 2.55 -2.90 -17.12
N PRO A 266 3.20 -3.16 -15.97
CA PRO A 266 2.53 -3.14 -14.69
C PRO A 266 2.12 -1.72 -14.30
N LYS A 267 1.06 -1.61 -13.50
CA LYS A 267 0.77 -0.39 -12.73
C LYS A 267 1.54 -0.48 -11.42
N VAL A 268 2.37 0.52 -11.13
CA VAL A 268 3.31 0.51 -10.01
C VAL A 268 2.94 1.61 -9.02
N ILE A 269 2.61 1.23 -7.79
CA ILE A 269 2.41 2.12 -6.65
C ILE A 269 3.72 2.13 -5.86
N TRP A 270 4.42 3.26 -5.86
CA TRP A 270 5.64 3.42 -5.09
C TRP A 270 5.32 3.96 -3.69
N CYS A 271 5.42 3.08 -2.68
CA CYS A 271 5.05 3.39 -1.31
C CYS A 271 5.86 4.57 -0.76
N HIS A 272 5.16 5.49 -0.10
CA HIS A 272 5.71 6.69 0.53
C HIS A 272 6.59 7.56 -0.39
N ALA A 273 6.41 7.43 -1.71
CA ALA A 273 7.29 7.98 -2.73
C ALA A 273 8.79 7.71 -2.45
N GLY A 274 9.14 6.57 -1.86
CA GLY A 274 10.50 6.17 -1.53
C GLY A 274 11.14 6.86 -0.31
N ILE A 275 10.34 7.49 0.55
CA ILE A 275 10.79 8.12 1.79
C ILE A 275 10.42 7.26 3.00
N SER A 276 11.30 7.23 4.00
CA SER A 276 11.03 6.66 5.33
C SER A 276 11.51 7.59 6.43
N ARG A 277 11.22 7.26 7.71
CA ARG A 277 11.50 8.10 8.89
C ARG A 277 12.90 8.72 8.90
N ARG A 278 13.90 7.97 8.46
CA ARG A 278 15.31 8.39 8.48
C ARG A 278 15.86 8.67 7.09
N ILE A 279 15.06 9.16 6.15
CA ILE A 279 15.52 9.48 4.81
C ILE A 279 15.29 10.96 4.53
N VAL A 280 16.39 11.70 4.44
CA VAL A 280 16.37 13.13 4.13
C VAL A 280 17.15 13.38 2.84
N VAL A 281 16.43 13.80 1.80
CA VAL A 281 16.95 14.08 0.47
C VAL A 281 16.54 15.49 0.11
N LYS A 282 17.50 16.31 -0.33
CA LYS A 282 17.22 17.69 -0.72
C LYS A 282 16.52 17.74 -2.08
N ASN A 283 15.63 18.71 -2.29
CA ASN A 283 14.96 18.96 -3.57
C ASN A 283 14.27 17.71 -4.14
N TYR A 284 13.64 16.94 -3.26
CA TYR A 284 13.10 15.63 -3.64
C TYR A 284 11.92 15.73 -4.61
N ARG A 285 11.13 16.80 -4.52
CA ARG A 285 10.03 17.11 -5.45
C ARG A 285 10.50 17.15 -6.90
N GLN A 286 11.61 17.82 -7.20
CA GLN A 286 12.17 17.91 -8.55
C GLN A 286 12.68 16.55 -9.05
N THR A 287 13.14 15.69 -8.15
CA THR A 287 13.47 14.30 -8.50
C THR A 287 12.22 13.53 -8.89
N LEU A 288 11.14 13.61 -8.11
CA LEU A 288 9.87 12.97 -8.44
C LEU A 288 9.27 13.49 -9.75
N GLU A 289 9.35 14.79 -10.01
CA GLU A 289 8.89 15.42 -11.26
C GLU A 289 9.57 14.80 -12.48
N ARG A 290 10.91 14.67 -12.46
CA ARG A 290 11.67 14.03 -13.56
C ARG A 290 11.30 12.56 -13.76
N ILE A 291 11.02 11.83 -12.69
CA ILE A 291 10.61 10.42 -12.79
C ILE A 291 9.20 10.33 -13.41
N LEU A 292 8.30 11.24 -13.03
CA LEU A 292 6.95 11.28 -13.59
C LEU A 292 6.94 11.70 -15.07
N ASP A 293 7.84 12.60 -15.50
CA ASP A 293 8.00 12.93 -16.93
C ASP A 293 8.18 11.66 -17.78
N ASP A 294 8.95 10.69 -17.30
CA ASP A 294 9.24 9.44 -18.03
C ASP A 294 8.25 8.29 -17.76
N TYR A 295 7.63 8.23 -16.57
CA TYR A 295 6.89 7.03 -16.11
C TYR A 295 5.44 7.28 -15.66
N HIS A 296 4.86 8.47 -15.82
CA HIS A 296 3.52 8.79 -15.32
C HIS A 296 2.38 7.90 -15.85
N GLU A 297 2.53 7.22 -16.99
CA GLU A 297 1.49 6.30 -17.48
C GLU A 297 1.31 5.06 -16.59
N ASN A 298 2.37 4.67 -15.87
CA ASN A 298 2.45 3.42 -15.12
C ASN A 298 2.81 3.61 -13.64
N LEU A 299 3.36 4.76 -13.24
CA LEU A 299 3.84 5.02 -11.89
C LEU A 299 2.88 5.91 -11.10
N TYR A 300 2.56 5.48 -9.88
CA TYR A 300 1.74 6.19 -8.91
C TYR A 300 2.52 6.35 -7.61
N LEU A 301 2.46 7.54 -7.03
CA LEU A 301 3.15 7.90 -5.79
C LEU A 301 2.15 7.84 -4.64
N ASP A 302 2.37 6.89 -3.73
CA ASP A 302 1.65 6.82 -2.47
C ASP A 302 2.26 7.83 -1.49
N LEU A 303 1.42 8.74 -0.97
CA LEU A 303 1.81 9.79 -0.03
C LEU A 303 1.61 9.40 1.46
N SER A 304 1.35 8.13 1.73
CA SER A 304 1.20 7.58 3.08
C SER A 304 2.42 7.78 3.96
N TRP A 305 2.16 7.74 5.26
CA TRP A 305 3.17 7.78 6.31
C TRP A 305 3.94 9.11 6.37
N VAL A 306 5.27 9.06 6.34
CA VAL A 306 6.12 10.20 6.73
C VAL A 306 6.32 11.24 5.63
N VAL A 307 6.13 10.89 4.35
CA VAL A 307 6.40 11.81 3.24
C VAL A 307 5.51 13.05 3.30
N LEU A 308 4.26 12.88 3.75
CA LEU A 308 3.29 13.95 3.94
C LEU A 308 3.82 15.06 4.85
N GLY A 309 4.28 14.70 6.05
CA GLY A 309 4.82 15.67 7.01
C GLY A 309 6.24 16.13 6.66
N ALA A 310 7.10 15.22 6.21
CA ALA A 310 8.52 15.49 6.01
C ALA A 310 8.81 16.32 4.76
N TYR A 311 7.95 16.24 3.74
CA TYR A 311 8.14 16.92 2.45
C TYR A 311 6.94 17.74 2.00
N VAL A 312 5.74 17.14 1.96
CA VAL A 312 4.56 17.78 1.37
C VAL A 312 4.21 19.05 2.13
N TYR A 313 4.06 18.98 3.46
CA TYR A 313 3.69 20.16 4.26
C TYR A 313 4.75 21.23 4.35
N LYS A 314 6.04 20.88 4.21
CA LYS A 314 7.11 21.88 4.24
C LYS A 314 7.08 22.82 3.03
N THR A 315 6.51 22.37 1.91
CA THR A 315 6.48 23.10 0.64
C THR A 315 5.14 22.89 -0.07
N LEU A 316 4.03 23.09 0.65
CA LEU A 316 2.69 22.68 0.21
C LEU A 316 2.32 23.22 -1.18
N ASP A 317 2.56 24.52 -1.45
CA ASP A 317 2.21 25.13 -2.74
C ASP A 317 2.98 24.50 -3.91
N GLU A 318 4.25 24.14 -3.70
CA GLU A 318 5.05 23.46 -4.72
C GLU A 318 4.55 22.04 -4.98
N TRP A 319 4.15 21.31 -3.92
CA TRP A 319 3.56 19.98 -4.06
C TRP A 319 2.18 20.03 -4.73
N VAL A 320 1.37 21.03 -4.41
CA VAL A 320 0.10 21.30 -5.09
C VAL A 320 0.32 21.57 -6.57
N ALA A 321 1.38 22.30 -6.95
CA ALA A 321 1.74 22.50 -8.35
C ALA A 321 2.18 21.19 -9.03
N LEU A 322 3.00 20.37 -8.37
CA LEU A 322 3.41 19.06 -8.90
C LEU A 322 2.22 18.12 -9.10
N ILE A 323 1.32 18.05 -8.12
CA ILE A 323 0.12 17.23 -8.18
C ILE A 323 -0.81 17.72 -9.30
N GLN A 324 -0.94 19.03 -9.51
CA GLN A 324 -1.72 19.54 -10.64
C GLN A 324 -1.08 19.25 -12.00
N LYS A 325 0.26 19.16 -12.08
CA LYS A 325 0.97 18.75 -13.29
C LYS A 325 0.72 17.27 -13.63
N TYR A 326 0.64 16.39 -12.62
CA TYR A 326 0.36 14.96 -12.78
C TYR A 326 -0.83 14.51 -11.90
N PRO A 327 -2.05 14.95 -12.23
CA PRO A 327 -3.21 14.80 -11.33
C PRO A 327 -3.66 13.35 -11.13
N ASP A 328 -3.25 12.44 -12.02
CA ASP A 328 -3.61 11.02 -11.99
C ASP A 328 -2.59 10.15 -11.25
N ASN A 329 -1.49 10.73 -10.75
CA ASN A 329 -0.31 9.99 -10.28
C ASN A 329 -0.11 9.96 -8.78
N PHE A 330 -0.99 10.59 -8.00
CA PHE A 330 -0.85 10.66 -6.54
C PHE A 330 -2.00 9.94 -5.85
N LEU A 331 -1.64 9.16 -4.83
CA LEU A 331 -2.53 8.38 -3.99
C LEU A 331 -2.32 8.77 -2.52
N ILE A 332 -3.34 8.55 -1.71
CA ILE A 332 -3.25 8.63 -0.26
C ILE A 332 -3.44 7.23 0.32
N GLY A 333 -2.82 7.00 1.47
CA GLY A 333 -2.98 5.76 2.22
C GLY A 333 -2.76 5.99 3.71
N SER A 334 -3.21 5.04 4.53
CA SER A 334 -3.05 5.12 5.98
C SER A 334 -1.69 4.62 6.45
N ASP A 335 -1.12 3.62 5.78
CA ASP A 335 -0.02 2.80 6.29
C ASP A 335 -0.29 2.31 7.73
N SER A 336 -1.55 2.02 8.04
CA SER A 336 -1.90 1.50 9.36
C SER A 336 -1.54 0.01 9.44
N VAL A 337 -0.82 -0.37 10.49
CA VAL A 337 -0.28 -1.73 10.66
C VAL A 337 -1.04 -2.50 11.74
N GLY A 338 -1.74 -3.55 11.34
CA GLY A 338 -2.48 -4.46 12.22
C GLY A 338 -3.64 -3.79 12.97
N LYS A 339 -4.02 -2.56 12.60
CA LYS A 339 -5.00 -1.75 13.34
C LYS A 339 -5.87 -0.92 12.40
N TYR A 340 -7.00 -1.46 11.98
CA TYR A 340 -7.92 -0.74 11.09
C TYR A 340 -8.52 0.52 11.75
N SER A 341 -8.60 0.58 13.09
CA SER A 341 -9.08 1.76 13.80
C SER A 341 -8.14 2.97 13.70
N GLY A 342 -6.90 2.77 13.24
CA GLY A 342 -5.96 3.84 12.92
C GLY A 342 -6.26 4.56 11.59
N ILE A 343 -6.91 3.87 10.64
CA ILE A 343 -7.11 4.36 9.26
C ILE A 343 -7.75 5.76 9.22
N PRO A 344 -8.87 6.05 9.94
CA PRO A 344 -9.52 7.35 9.83
C PRO A 344 -8.64 8.51 10.32
N MET A 345 -7.81 8.26 11.34
CA MET A 345 -6.89 9.27 11.87
C MET A 345 -5.81 9.61 10.86
N GLU A 346 -5.23 8.59 10.21
CA GLU A 346 -4.19 8.77 9.20
C GLU A 346 -4.74 9.47 7.95
N LEU A 347 -5.90 9.05 7.44
CA LEU A 347 -6.53 9.68 6.29
C LEU A 347 -6.98 11.13 6.56
N LYS A 348 -7.36 11.46 7.80
CA LYS A 348 -7.69 12.84 8.17
C LYS A 348 -6.48 13.77 8.06
N LYS A 349 -5.24 13.27 8.19
CA LYS A 349 -4.04 14.11 8.11
C LYS A 349 -4.00 14.85 6.77
N TYR A 350 -4.39 14.22 5.66
CA TYR A 350 -4.37 14.82 4.32
C TYR A 350 -5.31 16.00 4.09
N GLN A 351 -6.16 16.37 5.06
CA GLN A 351 -7.14 17.43 4.90
C GLN A 351 -6.52 18.75 4.43
N ALA A 352 -5.33 19.12 4.92
CA ALA A 352 -4.63 20.33 4.48
C ALA A 352 -4.25 20.27 2.99
N LEU A 353 -3.65 19.15 2.56
CA LEU A 353 -3.29 18.93 1.16
C LEU A 353 -4.53 18.95 0.25
N LEU A 354 -5.54 18.16 0.61
CA LEU A 354 -6.76 18.04 -0.20
C LEU A 354 -7.50 19.37 -0.30
N SER A 355 -7.56 20.16 0.77
CA SER A 355 -8.21 21.48 0.77
C SER A 355 -7.50 22.49 -0.12
N ALA A 356 -6.18 22.37 -0.29
CA ALA A 356 -5.38 23.23 -1.16
C ALA A 356 -5.51 22.88 -2.65
N LEU A 357 -5.98 21.67 -2.98
CA LEU A 357 -6.16 21.23 -4.37
C LEU A 357 -7.49 21.75 -4.97
N PRO A 358 -7.53 22.08 -6.28
CA PRO A 358 -8.78 22.30 -7.01
C PRO A 358 -9.71 21.08 -6.94
N ALA A 359 -11.01 21.29 -7.04
CA ALA A 359 -12.01 20.23 -6.80
C ALA A 359 -11.79 18.96 -7.64
N GLU A 360 -11.41 19.08 -8.91
CA GLU A 360 -11.18 17.94 -9.80
C GLU A 360 -9.95 17.13 -9.37
N THR A 361 -8.80 17.79 -9.20
CA THR A 361 -7.56 17.16 -8.73
C THR A 361 -7.71 16.60 -7.33
N ARG A 362 -8.45 17.28 -6.45
CA ARG A 362 -8.75 16.82 -5.09
C ARG A 362 -9.44 15.46 -5.11
N SER A 363 -10.48 15.28 -5.91
CA SER A 363 -11.19 13.98 -6.00
C SER A 363 -10.30 12.88 -6.58
N LYS A 364 -9.43 13.22 -7.53
CA LYS A 364 -8.43 12.29 -8.08
C LYS A 364 -7.51 11.76 -6.99
N VAL A 365 -6.85 12.65 -6.26
CA VAL A 365 -5.93 12.30 -5.17
C VAL A 365 -6.64 11.62 -4.01
N ALA A 366 -7.84 12.08 -3.66
CA ALA A 366 -8.58 11.56 -2.51
C ALA A 366 -9.04 10.12 -2.71
N TYR A 367 -9.51 9.73 -3.90
CA TYR A 367 -10.03 8.37 -4.13
C TYR A 367 -10.06 7.91 -5.59
N LYS A 368 -10.32 8.79 -6.57
CA LYS A 368 -10.57 8.33 -7.96
C LYS A 368 -9.34 7.73 -8.63
N ASN A 369 -8.13 8.15 -8.26
CA ASN A 369 -6.91 7.56 -8.83
C ASN A 369 -6.77 6.09 -8.40
N LEU A 370 -7.01 5.78 -7.12
CA LEU A 370 -6.99 4.41 -6.63
C LEU A 370 -8.07 3.56 -7.32
N ALA A 371 -9.32 4.03 -7.32
CA ALA A 371 -10.42 3.37 -8.02
C ALA A 371 -10.08 3.11 -9.50
N SER A 372 -9.55 4.11 -10.22
CA SER A 372 -9.13 3.97 -11.61
C SER A 372 -8.03 2.93 -11.81
N ILE A 373 -7.08 2.79 -10.88
CA ILE A 373 -6.04 1.75 -10.94
C ILE A 373 -6.69 0.37 -10.83
N LEU A 374 -7.57 0.18 -9.86
CA LEU A 374 -8.23 -1.09 -9.55
C LEU A 374 -9.19 -1.49 -10.69
N ASP A 375 -10.08 -0.59 -11.10
CA ASP A 375 -11.06 -0.81 -12.17
C ASP A 375 -10.39 -1.15 -13.51
N LYS A 376 -9.37 -0.38 -13.91
CA LYS A 376 -8.65 -0.63 -15.17
C LYS A 376 -7.90 -1.95 -15.11
N SER A 377 -7.34 -2.30 -13.96
CA SER A 377 -6.63 -3.58 -13.78
C SER A 377 -7.60 -4.75 -13.84
N GLU A 378 -8.78 -4.65 -13.19
CA GLU A 378 -9.83 -5.66 -13.27
C GLU A 378 -10.34 -5.84 -14.70
N ALA A 379 -10.70 -4.74 -15.38
CA ALA A 379 -11.21 -4.78 -16.75
C ALA A 379 -10.21 -5.46 -17.70
N GLU A 380 -8.92 -5.10 -17.59
CA GLU A 380 -7.87 -5.67 -18.41
C GLU A 380 -7.57 -7.14 -18.04
N ARG A 381 -7.55 -7.47 -16.75
CA ARG A 381 -7.39 -8.85 -16.26
C ARG A 381 -8.49 -9.75 -16.79
N HIS A 382 -9.74 -9.29 -16.75
CA HIS A 382 -10.89 -9.99 -17.29
C HIS A 382 -10.78 -10.15 -18.81
N ARG A 383 -10.39 -9.09 -19.54
CA ARG A 383 -10.15 -9.13 -21.00
C ARG A 383 -9.09 -10.17 -21.39
N LYS A 384 -8.07 -10.35 -20.56
CA LYS A 384 -7.01 -11.36 -20.74
C LYS A 384 -7.42 -12.78 -20.34
N GLY A 385 -8.63 -12.98 -19.82
CA GLY A 385 -9.15 -14.30 -19.44
C GLY A 385 -8.77 -14.75 -18.04
N PHE A 386 -8.36 -13.84 -17.14
CA PHE A 386 -7.92 -14.15 -15.78
C PHE A 386 -8.98 -13.87 -14.69
N GLY A 387 -10.27 -13.89 -15.07
CA GLY A 387 -11.41 -13.72 -14.15
C GLY A 387 -11.88 -12.27 -13.95
N LYS A 388 -13.08 -12.11 -13.38
CA LYS A 388 -13.70 -10.84 -12.96
C LYS A 388 -13.55 -10.68 -11.44
N GLY A 389 -13.34 -9.46 -10.94
CA GLY A 389 -12.90 -9.23 -9.56
C GLY A 389 -11.49 -9.79 -9.36
N GLY A 390 -11.24 -10.52 -8.27
CA GLY A 390 -9.95 -11.15 -8.02
C GLY A 390 -9.47 -12.10 -9.12
N ILE A 391 -8.16 -12.26 -9.24
CA ILE A 391 -7.53 -13.07 -10.28
C ILE A 391 -7.82 -14.57 -10.13
N THR A 392 -8.08 -15.23 -11.25
CA THR A 392 -8.11 -16.68 -11.39
C THR A 392 -7.21 -17.09 -12.55
N LEU A 393 -6.27 -18.00 -12.30
CA LEU A 393 -5.37 -18.53 -13.33
C LEU A 393 -5.96 -19.82 -13.90
N PRO A 394 -5.94 -19.99 -15.24
CA PRO A 394 -6.23 -21.29 -15.86
C PRO A 394 -5.31 -22.39 -15.31
N HIS A 395 -5.79 -23.63 -15.29
CA HIS A 395 -5.04 -24.75 -14.74
C HIS A 395 -3.70 -24.97 -15.47
N GLU A 396 -3.70 -24.75 -16.78
CA GLU A 396 -2.55 -24.84 -17.69
C GLU A 396 -1.62 -23.62 -17.64
N PHE A 397 -1.95 -22.56 -16.91
CA PHE A 397 -1.09 -21.38 -16.80
C PHE A 397 0.31 -21.76 -16.31
N SER A 398 1.33 -21.34 -17.04
CA SER A 398 2.72 -21.57 -16.66
C SER A 398 3.58 -20.44 -17.19
N LEU A 399 4.70 -20.22 -16.50
CA LEU A 399 5.76 -19.35 -16.98
C LEU A 399 6.98 -20.22 -17.30
N PRO A 400 7.73 -19.91 -18.37
CA PRO A 400 8.98 -20.60 -18.61
C PRO A 400 9.99 -20.28 -17.50
N GLU A 401 10.90 -21.19 -17.20
CA GLU A 401 11.93 -21.01 -16.15
C GLU A 401 12.76 -19.73 -16.34
N ASN A 402 13.02 -19.36 -17.60
CA ASN A 402 13.77 -18.15 -17.96
C ASN A 402 12.92 -16.87 -18.02
N PHE A 403 11.63 -16.92 -17.68
CA PHE A 403 10.75 -15.76 -17.67
C PHE A 403 11.36 -14.62 -16.86
N GLY A 404 11.47 -13.43 -17.46
CA GLY A 404 12.06 -12.25 -16.84
C GLY A 404 13.58 -12.31 -16.63
N LEU A 405 14.24 -13.37 -17.09
CA LEU A 405 15.68 -13.59 -17.00
C LEU A 405 16.35 -13.57 -18.38
N GLU A 406 15.63 -13.22 -19.45
CA GLU A 406 16.08 -13.37 -20.84
C GLU A 406 17.31 -12.51 -21.19
N GLY A 407 17.56 -11.46 -20.40
CA GLY A 407 18.74 -10.59 -20.51
C GLY A 407 19.91 -10.98 -19.60
N LEU A 408 19.72 -11.89 -18.64
CA LEU A 408 20.76 -12.29 -17.71
C LEU A 408 21.70 -13.30 -18.37
N GLY A 409 22.95 -12.91 -18.59
CA GLY A 409 23.97 -13.76 -19.23
C GLY A 409 24.43 -13.27 -20.61
N LYS A 410 23.76 -12.26 -21.18
CA LYS A 410 24.28 -11.50 -22.33
C LYS A 410 25.24 -10.42 -21.81
N ARG A 411 26.44 -10.81 -21.39
CA ARG A 411 27.56 -9.89 -21.13
C ARG A 411 28.67 -10.16 -22.12
#